data_AF-A0A8J7SA32-F1
#
_entry.id   AF-A0A8J7SA32-F1
#
_cell.length_a   1.000
_cell.length_b   1.000
_cell.length_c   1.000
_cell.angle_alpha   90.00
_cell.angle_beta   90.00
_cell.angle_gamma   90.00
#
_symmetry.space_group_name_H-M   'P 1'
#
loop_
_entity.id
_entity.type
_entity.pdbx_description
1 polymer ?
#
loop_
_entity_poly.entity_id
_entity_poly.type
_entity_poly.pdbx_seq_one_letter_code
_entity_poly.pdbx_strand_id
1 'polypeptide(L)'
;MPRNVTKIIADIFRALTFSALLLAGSGLYMNVHGDEGGPLANRSVFAGEKVLIHHWNFNDIPNNVNFDISEPELMHVSSRLYGASLTYEGTRWDRVNHPTTINARELPYEENDDRALRLRNPAGDFTISLPTDGYRDPVFRYAVTRTPNGAHYQRITYSTDGGETFWTEGLDENLFSVDEGSYKLVELDLSDVPDADDNPDFMIRIEMAGEGSEPDNNDGNHRINNITLDGYVMEDAYDRQLIHYWQFDNIPNDVDFPLEVEISSGGITGGQSSLDGAWIRYDGARWDRVNAPTPFNARAIPYEEDDDRALRLRNPTGDFLLGLPTTDHENVVVSYAVKRTSNGAAKQEIAYSLDGEQFETEGLKHSSVEVGENYILHVLDFTDMGEVNDNPDFTLRIRAAGEGAEPENDDGNQRFNHISVDATPTFTSADEYSSERPSRIRLEQNYPNPFNPATTIRFTLPEQKQVTLEVFDVTGRHVETLVDESLSAGEHSRTFNAENLSSGIYLYRLQAGGESFTRRMMFVK
;
A
#
# COMPACT_ATOMS: atom_id res chain seq x y z
N MET A 1 68.79 -22.23 -1.37
CA MET A 1 68.56 -22.71 0.02
C MET A 1 69.73 -22.27 0.89
N PRO A 2 69.60 -22.14 2.22
CA PRO A 2 68.39 -22.13 3.06
C PRO A 2 68.09 -20.65 3.46
N ARG A 3 67.66 -20.17 4.66
CA ARG A 3 66.67 -20.47 5.73
C ARG A 3 66.47 -19.13 6.50
N ASN A 4 65.34 -18.74 7.10
CA ASN A 4 63.94 -19.17 6.98
C ASN A 4 63.00 -18.12 7.62
N VAL A 5 61.74 -18.12 7.18
CA VAL A 5 60.51 -18.06 7.99
C VAL A 5 60.68 -17.92 9.52
N THR A 6 60.63 -16.71 10.09
CA THR A 6 60.31 -16.47 11.53
C THR A 6 59.80 -15.04 11.81
N LYS A 7 58.68 -14.60 11.18
CA LYS A 7 57.89 -13.44 11.70
C LYS A 7 56.45 -13.24 11.18
N ILE A 8 55.91 -14.18 10.39
CA ILE A 8 54.51 -14.13 9.89
C ILE A 8 53.67 -15.27 10.53
N ILE A 9 54.20 -15.91 11.57
CA ILE A 9 53.52 -16.98 12.33
C ILE A 9 53.73 -16.69 13.82
N ALA A 10 52.96 -15.73 14.34
CA ALA A 10 52.94 -15.36 15.76
C ALA A 10 51.50 -15.12 16.24
N ASP A 11 50.72 -14.33 15.48
CA ASP A 11 49.43 -13.79 15.95
C ASP A 11 48.18 -14.48 15.37
N ILE A 12 48.33 -15.63 14.67
CA ILE A 12 47.22 -16.34 13.99
C ILE A 12 46.84 -17.68 14.65
N PHE A 13 47.67 -18.23 15.56
CA PHE A 13 47.38 -19.52 16.22
C PHE A 13 47.58 -19.51 17.74
N ARG A 14 46.62 -18.91 18.46
CA ARG A 14 46.30 -19.23 19.86
C ARG A 14 44.78 -19.44 20.00
N ALA A 15 44.34 -20.66 19.72
CA ALA A 15 42.96 -21.08 19.82
C ALA A 15 42.78 -22.19 20.88
N LEU A 16 41.56 -22.29 21.42
CA LEU A 16 40.92 -23.49 22.02
C LEU A 16 41.46 -24.09 23.33
N THR A 17 40.77 -23.75 24.44
CA THR A 17 40.24 -24.64 25.51
C THR A 17 39.18 -23.82 26.27
N PHE A 18 37.86 -23.80 26.01
CA PHE A 18 36.80 -24.83 25.87
C PHE A 18 36.10 -25.19 27.22
N SER A 19 34.75 -25.18 27.20
CA SER A 19 33.77 -25.48 28.28
C SER A 19 33.56 -24.48 29.45
N ALA A 20 32.34 -24.19 29.94
CA ALA A 20 30.99 -24.41 29.38
C ALA A 20 29.84 -23.65 30.13
N LEU A 21 28.85 -23.16 29.36
CA LEU A 21 27.37 -23.13 29.61
C LEU A 21 26.69 -22.10 30.57
N LEU A 22 25.47 -21.68 30.15
CA LEU A 22 24.42 -20.81 30.77
C LEU A 22 24.77 -19.31 30.95
N LEU A 23 23.90 -18.32 30.69
CA LEU A 23 22.52 -18.31 30.14
C LEU A 23 22.18 -16.93 29.50
N ALA A 24 21.27 -16.94 28.50
CA ALA A 24 20.42 -15.89 27.89
C ALA A 24 20.68 -14.36 28.08
N GLY A 25 20.44 -13.58 27.00
CA GLY A 25 20.04 -12.16 27.10
C GLY A 25 20.44 -11.24 25.93
N SER A 26 19.44 -10.82 25.13
CA SER A 26 19.38 -9.59 24.29
C SER A 26 20.42 -9.32 23.20
N GLY A 27 19.96 -8.82 22.04
CA GLY A 27 20.80 -8.30 20.95
C GLY A 27 21.21 -6.83 21.13
N LEU A 28 22.05 -6.32 20.22
CA LEU A 28 22.51 -4.92 20.20
C LEU A 28 22.28 -4.31 18.81
N TYR A 29 21.60 -3.16 18.75
CA TYR A 29 21.37 -2.38 17.52
C TYR A 29 22.63 -1.62 17.06
N MET A 30 22.75 -1.37 15.76
CA MET A 30 23.50 -0.25 15.20
C MET A 30 23.07 0.07 13.76
N ASN A 31 22.70 1.32 13.50
CA ASN A 31 22.31 1.84 12.17
C ASN A 31 23.54 2.39 11.40
N VAL A 32 23.39 2.59 10.08
CA VAL A 32 23.47 3.92 9.38
C VAL A 32 23.52 3.73 7.84
N HIS A 33 22.95 4.69 7.11
CA HIS A 33 22.73 4.81 5.66
C HIS A 33 23.86 4.41 4.68
N GLY A 34 23.46 4.13 3.43
CA GLY A 34 24.29 4.25 2.23
C GLY A 34 23.66 3.57 1.00
N ASP A 35 23.61 4.29 -0.13
CA ASP A 35 23.08 3.91 -1.45
C ASP A 35 23.11 2.41 -1.84
N GLU A 36 21.95 1.88 -2.27
CA GLU A 36 21.80 1.27 -3.61
C GLU A 36 20.31 1.20 -3.98
N GLY A 37 20.00 1.40 -5.27
CA GLY A 37 18.62 1.53 -5.75
C GLY A 37 17.85 0.21 -5.81
N GLY A 38 16.62 0.23 -5.32
CA GLY A 38 15.66 -0.87 -5.44
C GLY A 38 14.32 -0.51 -4.79
N PRO A 39 13.21 -1.11 -5.23
CA PRO A 39 11.90 -0.86 -4.64
C PRO A 39 11.88 -1.29 -3.16
N LEU A 40 10.93 -0.75 -2.39
CA LEU A 40 10.70 -1.08 -0.98
C LEU A 40 10.20 -2.54 -0.83
N ALA A 41 11.11 -3.49 -1.00
CA ALA A 41 10.82 -4.91 -1.08
C ALA A 41 10.40 -5.49 0.29
N ASN A 42 9.11 -5.78 0.42
CA ASN A 42 8.51 -6.69 1.41
C ASN A 42 9.21 -6.75 2.78
N ARG A 43 9.38 -5.60 3.46
CA ARG A 43 9.67 -5.64 4.90
C ARG A 43 8.38 -6.03 5.62
N SER A 44 8.25 -7.33 5.90
CA SER A 44 7.22 -7.84 6.82
C SER A 44 7.26 -7.02 8.10
N VAL A 45 6.14 -6.38 8.41
CA VAL A 45 5.90 -5.64 9.63
C VAL A 45 5.08 -6.55 10.55
N PHE A 46 5.34 -6.49 11.85
CA PHE A 46 4.79 -7.45 12.81
C PHE A 46 3.72 -6.83 13.70
N ALA A 47 2.82 -7.69 14.19
CA ALA A 47 1.93 -7.42 15.32
C ALA A 47 2.65 -6.63 16.43
N GLY A 48 2.12 -5.45 16.79
CA GLY A 48 2.70 -4.58 17.82
C GLY A 48 4.00 -3.85 17.45
N GLU A 49 4.46 -3.86 16.19
CA GLU A 49 5.54 -2.95 15.74
C GLU A 49 4.98 -1.52 15.64
N LYS A 50 5.67 -0.53 16.25
CA LYS A 50 5.36 0.89 16.01
C LYS A 50 5.88 1.30 14.65
N VAL A 51 5.02 1.89 13.83
CA VAL A 51 5.32 2.26 12.45
C VAL A 51 4.72 3.61 12.07
N LEU A 52 5.30 4.19 11.03
CA LEU A 52 4.74 5.33 10.32
C LEU A 52 3.56 4.87 9.46
N ILE A 53 2.38 5.44 9.70
CA ILE A 53 1.14 5.19 8.96
C ILE A 53 1.03 6.18 7.79
N HIS A 54 1.10 7.48 8.11
CA HIS A 54 1.02 8.59 7.16
C HIS A 54 2.25 9.49 7.28
N HIS A 55 2.69 10.07 6.18
CA HIS A 55 3.72 11.11 6.19
C HIS A 55 3.71 11.95 4.92
N TRP A 56 3.50 13.26 5.07
CA TRP A 56 3.67 14.25 4.01
C TRP A 56 4.94 15.06 4.20
N ASN A 57 5.70 15.15 3.11
CA ASN A 57 6.69 16.21 2.90
C ASN A 57 6.24 17.09 1.71
N PHE A 58 6.79 18.30 1.63
CA PHE A 58 6.40 19.30 0.62
C PHE A 58 7.52 19.61 -0.38
N ASN A 59 8.41 18.64 -0.62
CA ASN A 59 9.61 18.85 -1.42
C ASN A 59 9.29 19.03 -2.91
N ASP A 60 8.68 18.07 -3.57
CA ASP A 60 8.63 18.08 -5.05
C ASP A 60 7.51 18.95 -5.67
N ILE A 61 6.67 19.53 -4.81
CA ILE A 61 5.64 20.52 -5.16
C ILE A 61 6.28 21.77 -5.82
N PRO A 62 5.70 22.40 -6.85
CA PRO A 62 6.16 23.69 -7.40
C PRO A 62 6.14 24.88 -6.40
N ASN A 63 7.11 25.80 -6.50
CA ASN A 63 7.31 26.90 -5.55
C ASN A 63 6.36 28.11 -5.81
N ASN A 64 5.70 28.62 -4.76
CA ASN A 64 4.73 29.74 -4.78
C ASN A 64 3.53 29.58 -5.74
N VAL A 65 3.34 28.39 -6.33
CA VAL A 65 2.13 28.01 -7.07
C VAL A 65 1.00 27.84 -6.07
N ASN A 66 -0.17 28.41 -6.37
CA ASN A 66 -1.37 28.17 -5.56
C ASN A 66 -1.89 26.77 -5.86
N PHE A 67 -2.20 25.98 -4.84
CA PHE A 67 -3.02 24.78 -5.06
C PHE A 67 -4.44 25.22 -5.40
N ASP A 68 -5.07 24.57 -6.38
CA ASP A 68 -6.52 24.67 -6.58
C ASP A 68 -7.18 23.55 -5.78
N ILE A 69 -8.20 23.89 -4.99
CA ILE A 69 -8.58 23.09 -3.80
C ILE A 69 -9.68 22.07 -4.11
N SER A 70 -9.84 21.71 -5.39
CA SER A 70 -10.64 20.56 -5.83
C SER A 70 -9.84 19.26 -5.93
N GLU A 71 -8.50 19.31 -5.82
CA GLU A 71 -7.61 18.15 -6.01
C GLU A 71 -6.53 18.11 -4.90
N PRO A 72 -6.79 17.46 -3.75
CA PRO A 72 -5.98 17.57 -2.51
C PRO A 72 -4.64 16.79 -2.51
N GLU A 73 -4.15 16.38 -3.68
CA GLU A 73 -3.29 15.18 -3.82
C GLU A 73 -1.83 15.48 -4.18
N LEU A 74 -1.48 16.74 -4.41
CA LEU A 74 -0.16 17.19 -4.87
C LEU A 74 0.94 17.15 -3.79
N MET A 75 0.78 16.37 -2.71
CA MET A 75 1.69 16.38 -1.57
C MET A 75 2.13 14.96 -1.25
N HIS A 76 3.44 14.69 -1.32
CA HIS A 76 3.97 13.33 -1.45
C HIS A 76 3.81 12.53 -0.16
N VAL A 77 2.88 11.57 -0.17
CA VAL A 77 2.59 10.71 0.98
C VAL A 77 3.39 9.42 0.90
N SER A 78 4.23 9.14 1.91
CA SER A 78 4.63 7.75 2.19
C SER A 78 3.59 7.12 3.11
N SER A 79 2.40 6.87 2.55
CA SER A 79 1.26 6.29 3.28
C SER A 79 1.26 4.77 3.24
N ARG A 80 0.81 4.15 4.32
CA ARG A 80 0.42 2.73 4.35
C ARG A 80 -1.07 2.51 4.11
N LEU A 81 -1.88 3.56 4.25
CA LEU A 81 -3.32 3.49 4.21
C LEU A 81 -3.91 4.42 3.15
N TYR A 82 -5.10 4.04 2.73
CA TYR A 82 -5.85 4.71 1.68
C TYR A 82 -6.64 5.90 2.28
N GLY A 83 -7.29 6.74 1.46
CA GLY A 83 -8.17 7.83 1.94
C GLY A 83 -7.52 9.07 2.59
N ALA A 84 -6.21 9.06 2.82
CA ALA A 84 -5.47 10.17 3.43
C ALA A 84 -5.42 11.43 2.54
N SER A 85 -5.72 12.61 3.09
CA SER A 85 -5.83 13.87 2.32
C SER A 85 -5.61 15.14 3.15
N LEU A 86 -5.36 16.27 2.48
CA LEU A 86 -5.13 17.59 3.09
C LEU A 86 -6.12 18.62 2.50
N THR A 87 -6.82 19.36 3.35
CA THR A 87 -7.80 20.38 2.96
C THR A 87 -7.60 21.66 3.77
N TYR A 88 -7.62 22.82 3.11
CA TYR A 88 -7.54 24.12 3.79
C TYR A 88 -8.66 25.06 3.32
N GLU A 89 -9.50 25.52 4.25
CA GLU A 89 -10.65 26.40 3.95
C GLU A 89 -10.29 27.89 3.93
N GLY A 90 -9.06 28.26 4.31
CA GLY A 90 -8.58 29.64 4.25
C GLY A 90 -8.29 30.10 2.82
N THR A 91 -8.22 31.42 2.58
CA THR A 91 -8.21 31.99 1.21
C THR A 91 -7.09 31.51 0.29
N ARG A 92 -5.95 31.05 0.85
CA ARG A 92 -4.79 30.70 0.04
C ARG A 92 -3.80 29.80 0.78
N TRP A 93 -3.25 28.80 0.08
CA TRP A 93 -2.09 28.02 0.50
C TRP A 93 -1.16 27.74 -0.67
N ASP A 94 0.15 27.71 -0.41
CA ASP A 94 1.18 27.50 -1.44
C ASP A 94 2.47 26.94 -0.85
N ARG A 95 3.28 26.20 -1.62
CA ARG A 95 4.59 25.73 -1.15
C ARG A 95 5.62 26.86 -1.17
N VAL A 96 6.42 26.98 -0.12
CA VAL A 96 7.59 27.88 -0.04
C VAL A 96 8.90 27.13 0.23
N ASN A 97 10.02 27.65 -0.27
CA ASN A 97 11.34 27.33 0.32
C ASN A 97 11.40 27.98 1.71
N HIS A 98 11.45 27.17 2.76
CA HIS A 98 11.66 27.65 4.13
C HIS A 98 12.20 26.48 4.97
N PRO A 99 13.53 26.41 5.20
CA PRO A 99 14.19 25.22 5.73
C PRO A 99 13.68 24.84 7.12
N THR A 100 13.36 23.56 7.34
CA THR A 100 13.03 23.06 8.68
C THR A 100 14.24 22.41 9.32
N THR A 101 14.62 22.91 10.50
CA THR A 101 15.63 22.29 11.36
C THR A 101 15.05 21.19 12.26
N ILE A 102 13.75 20.89 12.12
CA ILE A 102 13.03 19.86 12.88
C ILE A 102 12.46 18.83 11.90
N ASN A 103 12.86 17.57 12.09
CA ASN A 103 12.29 16.41 11.43
C ASN A 103 11.54 15.56 12.47
N ALA A 104 10.23 15.34 12.26
CA ALA A 104 9.40 14.55 13.17
C ALA A 104 9.82 13.08 13.28
N ARG A 105 10.68 12.59 12.37
CA ARG A 105 11.16 11.21 12.29
C ARG A 105 12.62 11.00 12.72
N GLU A 106 13.26 12.02 13.30
CA GLU A 106 14.70 12.05 13.67
C GLU A 106 15.70 11.71 12.53
N LEU A 107 15.26 11.70 11.26
CA LEU A 107 16.14 11.50 10.11
C LEU A 107 17.13 12.66 9.97
N PRO A 108 18.36 12.42 9.48
CA PRO A 108 19.36 13.47 9.32
C PRO A 108 18.88 14.56 8.35
N TYR A 109 19.28 15.80 8.62
CA TYR A 109 18.97 16.95 7.78
C TYR A 109 19.71 16.88 6.43
N GLU A 110 18.98 16.98 5.32
CA GLU A 110 19.52 17.16 3.98
C GLU A 110 19.19 18.55 3.40
N GLU A 111 20.15 19.15 2.69
CA GLU A 111 20.08 20.52 2.12
C GLU A 111 19.00 20.71 1.02
N ASN A 112 18.24 19.65 0.70
CA ASN A 112 17.17 19.65 -0.31
C ASN A 112 15.75 19.54 0.27
N ASP A 113 15.59 19.13 1.55
CA ASP A 113 14.33 18.88 2.26
C ASP A 113 13.62 20.17 2.75
N ASP A 114 14.06 21.32 2.25
CA ASP A 114 13.88 22.62 2.88
C ASP A 114 12.63 23.38 2.43
N ARG A 115 11.49 22.68 2.40
CA ARG A 115 10.25 23.13 1.76
C ARG A 115 9.04 22.93 2.65
N ALA A 116 8.21 23.96 2.74
CA ALA A 116 7.10 24.01 3.68
C ALA A 116 5.79 24.45 3.01
N LEU A 117 4.68 23.88 3.47
CA LEU A 117 3.34 24.30 3.13
C LEU A 117 3.03 25.61 3.85
N ARG A 118 2.90 26.72 3.12
CA ARG A 118 2.48 28.01 3.66
C ARG A 118 0.95 28.08 3.64
N LEU A 119 0.35 27.98 4.81
CA LEU A 119 -1.05 28.39 5.02
C LEU A 119 -1.09 29.90 5.20
N ARG A 120 -1.96 30.59 4.46
CA ARG A 120 -2.11 32.05 4.53
C ARG A 120 -3.45 32.39 5.18
N ASN A 121 -3.41 33.29 6.15
CA ASN A 121 -4.62 33.84 6.78
C ASN A 121 -5.48 34.53 5.70
N PRO A 122 -6.81 34.57 5.83
CA PRO A 122 -7.59 34.50 7.08
C PRO A 122 -8.19 33.13 7.41
N ALA A 123 -8.33 32.90 8.72
CA ALA A 123 -9.47 32.29 9.40
C ALA A 123 -10.29 31.20 8.66
N GLY A 124 -9.62 30.16 8.16
CA GLY A 124 -10.25 28.92 7.71
C GLY A 124 -9.50 27.73 8.30
N ASP A 125 -10.20 26.61 8.44
CA ASP A 125 -9.68 25.43 9.12
C ASP A 125 -8.72 24.64 8.20
N PHE A 126 -7.71 24.01 8.80
CA PHE A 126 -6.81 23.08 8.11
C PHE A 126 -7.13 21.65 8.56
N THR A 127 -7.82 20.89 7.71
CA THR A 127 -8.32 19.54 8.00
C THR A 127 -7.51 18.50 7.24
N ILE A 128 -7.27 17.36 7.88
CA ILE A 128 -6.43 16.28 7.40
C ILE A 128 -7.19 14.98 7.60
N SER A 129 -7.48 14.24 6.52
CA SER A 129 -7.92 12.85 6.61
C SER A 129 -6.71 11.98 6.94
N LEU A 130 -6.81 11.18 8.01
CA LEU A 130 -5.73 10.38 8.58
C LEU A 130 -6.20 8.95 8.92
N PRO A 131 -6.72 8.15 7.96
CA PRO A 131 -7.31 6.84 8.27
C PRO A 131 -6.37 5.94 9.07
N THR A 132 -6.89 5.18 10.02
CA THR A 132 -6.13 4.41 11.03
C THR A 132 -6.36 2.90 10.95
N ASP A 133 -6.99 2.41 9.87
CA ASP A 133 -7.31 1.01 9.60
C ASP A 133 -6.18 0.04 10.01
N GLY A 134 -6.44 -0.77 11.03
CA GLY A 134 -5.52 -1.78 11.55
C GLY A 134 -4.34 -1.25 12.39
N TYR A 135 -4.38 0.01 12.79
CA TYR A 135 -3.44 0.62 13.72
C TYR A 135 -4.14 1.17 14.96
N ARG A 136 -3.38 1.25 16.04
CA ARG A 136 -3.82 1.77 17.34
C ARG A 136 -2.77 2.62 18.02
N ASP A 137 -3.18 3.27 19.10
CA ASP A 137 -2.38 4.25 19.83
C ASP A 137 -1.79 5.32 18.88
N PRO A 138 -2.61 6.00 18.02
CA PRO A 138 -2.10 6.95 17.04
C PRO A 138 -1.42 8.15 17.71
N VAL A 139 -0.35 8.64 17.09
CA VAL A 139 0.34 9.86 17.53
C VAL A 139 0.68 10.72 16.32
N PHE A 140 0.02 11.87 16.25
CA PHE A 140 0.13 12.83 15.15
C PHE A 140 1.21 13.88 15.44
N ARG A 141 2.06 14.20 14.45
CA ARG A 141 3.15 15.19 14.59
C ARG A 141 3.24 16.10 13.39
N TYR A 142 3.68 17.34 13.60
CA TYR A 142 4.12 18.23 12.52
C TYR A 142 5.05 19.34 13.02
N ALA A 143 5.95 19.83 12.16
CA ALA A 143 6.76 21.01 12.45
C ALA A 143 6.04 22.28 11.97
N VAL A 144 5.91 23.30 12.82
CA VAL A 144 5.23 24.57 12.49
C VAL A 144 6.00 25.82 12.93
N THR A 145 5.91 26.89 12.14
CA THR A 145 6.35 28.25 12.49
C THR A 145 5.39 29.30 11.90
N ARG A 146 5.30 30.49 12.52
CA ARG A 146 4.49 31.62 12.04
C ARG A 146 5.34 32.78 11.53
N THR A 147 4.74 33.64 10.69
CA THR A 147 5.24 35.01 10.44
C THR A 147 4.84 35.95 11.59
N PRO A 148 5.40 37.17 11.72
CA PRO A 148 5.06 38.07 12.83
C PRO A 148 3.57 38.36 12.99
N ASN A 149 2.85 38.47 11.87
CA ASN A 149 1.39 38.66 11.83
C ASN A 149 0.61 37.33 11.81
N GLY A 150 1.25 36.16 11.89
CA GLY A 150 0.56 34.85 11.93
C GLY A 150 0.00 34.56 13.32
N ALA A 151 -1.00 33.69 13.42
CA ALA A 151 -1.71 33.39 14.66
C ALA A 151 -0.77 32.79 15.72
N HIS A 152 -0.91 33.25 16.97
CA HIS A 152 -0.01 32.88 18.05
C HIS A 152 -0.22 31.44 18.56
N TYR A 153 -1.37 30.83 18.26
CA TYR A 153 -1.72 29.47 18.67
C TYR A 153 -2.39 28.70 17.52
N GLN A 154 -2.38 27.38 17.65
CA GLN A 154 -3.22 26.46 16.88
C GLN A 154 -4.03 25.63 17.87
N ARG A 155 -5.36 25.61 17.71
CA ARG A 155 -6.20 24.61 18.38
C ARG A 155 -6.26 23.37 17.49
N ILE A 156 -6.18 22.20 18.09
CA ILE A 156 -6.35 20.92 17.40
C ILE A 156 -7.58 20.20 17.95
N THR A 157 -8.35 19.61 17.04
CA THR A 157 -9.53 18.79 17.30
C THR A 157 -9.48 17.58 16.40
N TYR A 158 -9.96 16.41 16.84
CA TYR A 158 -10.04 15.20 16.02
C TYR A 158 -11.50 14.88 15.64
N SER A 159 -11.69 14.09 14.60
CA SER A 159 -12.97 13.45 14.25
C SER A 159 -12.75 11.95 14.11
N THR A 160 -13.74 11.17 14.54
CA THR A 160 -13.86 9.71 14.36
C THR A 160 -15.12 9.37 13.56
N ASP A 161 -15.73 10.36 12.89
CA ASP A 161 -17.02 10.31 12.20
C ASP A 161 -17.00 11.03 10.84
N GLY A 162 -15.87 11.00 10.13
CA GLY A 162 -15.74 11.56 8.77
C GLY A 162 -15.85 13.09 8.71
N GLY A 163 -15.70 13.76 9.85
CA GLY A 163 -15.82 15.20 9.99
C GLY A 163 -17.23 15.73 10.30
N GLU A 164 -18.21 14.88 10.61
CA GLU A 164 -19.52 15.35 11.11
C GLU A 164 -19.38 16.09 12.46
N THR A 165 -18.49 15.60 13.34
CA THR A 165 -18.21 16.17 14.66
C THR A 165 -16.70 16.31 14.88
N PHE A 166 -16.29 17.33 15.66
CA PHE A 166 -14.91 17.52 16.08
C PHE A 166 -14.79 17.62 17.60
N TRP A 167 -13.97 16.74 18.18
CA TRP A 167 -13.82 16.51 19.61
C TRP A 167 -12.48 16.98 20.18
N THR A 168 -12.43 17.02 21.52
CA THR A 168 -11.26 17.35 22.33
C THR A 168 -11.17 16.49 23.60
N GLU A 169 -11.99 15.45 23.72
CA GLU A 169 -11.97 14.52 24.86
C GLU A 169 -10.80 13.53 24.71
N GLY A 170 -10.25 13.01 25.80
CA GLY A 170 -9.02 12.20 25.79
C GLY A 170 -7.72 12.95 25.47
N LEU A 171 -7.76 14.16 24.88
CA LEU A 171 -6.57 14.95 24.55
C LEU A 171 -5.93 15.60 25.79
N ASP A 172 -4.62 15.37 25.99
CA ASP A 172 -3.81 15.93 27.08
C ASP A 172 -3.53 17.44 26.89
N GLU A 173 -3.25 17.88 25.65
CA GLU A 173 -3.16 19.28 25.22
C GLU A 173 -3.82 19.46 23.84
N ASN A 174 -4.56 20.55 23.65
CA ASN A 174 -5.26 20.84 22.39
C ASN A 174 -5.10 22.28 21.88
N LEU A 175 -4.23 23.10 22.49
CA LEU A 175 -4.04 24.51 22.14
C LEU A 175 -2.56 24.90 22.21
N PHE A 176 -1.84 24.61 21.13
CA PHE A 176 -0.39 24.73 21.07
C PHE A 176 0.05 26.15 20.66
N SER A 177 1.02 26.72 21.37
CA SER A 177 1.68 27.97 20.93
C SER A 177 2.50 27.74 19.64
N VAL A 178 2.58 28.76 18.77
CA VAL A 178 3.39 28.72 17.53
C VAL A 178 4.48 29.80 17.55
N ASP A 179 5.72 29.37 17.37
CA ASP A 179 6.89 30.24 17.45
C ASP A 179 7.17 31.00 16.15
N GLU A 180 7.70 32.21 16.27
CA GLU A 180 7.94 33.14 15.17
C GLU A 180 9.32 32.91 14.53
N GLY A 181 9.35 32.57 13.24
CA GLY A 181 10.59 32.42 12.47
C GLY A 181 11.41 31.15 12.76
N SER A 182 11.23 30.52 13.93
CA SER A 182 11.73 29.18 14.25
C SER A 182 10.63 28.14 14.21
N TYR A 183 10.93 26.95 13.70
CA TYR A 183 10.02 25.80 13.83
C TYR A 183 9.95 25.29 15.27
N LYS A 184 8.76 24.85 15.65
CA LYS A 184 8.45 24.08 16.85
C LYS A 184 7.80 22.77 16.39
N LEU A 185 8.10 21.66 17.06
CA LEU A 185 7.35 20.41 16.88
C LEU A 185 6.03 20.51 17.66
N VAL A 186 4.92 20.21 17.00
CA VAL A 186 3.65 19.89 17.64
C VAL A 186 3.47 18.38 17.59
N GLU A 187 3.01 17.81 18.69
CA GLU A 187 2.76 16.38 18.88
C GLU A 187 1.43 16.24 19.60
N LEU A 188 0.57 15.36 19.12
CA LEU A 188 -0.73 15.03 19.69
C LEU A 188 -0.80 13.52 19.85
N ASP A 189 -0.74 13.05 21.10
CA ASP A 189 -0.98 11.66 21.44
C ASP A 189 -2.49 11.40 21.53
N LEU A 190 -2.95 10.32 20.92
CA LEU A 190 -4.35 9.91 20.83
C LEU A 190 -4.57 8.52 21.44
N SER A 191 -3.58 7.95 22.16
CA SER A 191 -3.70 6.63 22.80
C SER A 191 -4.76 6.55 23.92
N ASP A 192 -5.20 7.67 24.48
CA ASP A 192 -6.38 7.77 25.36
C ASP A 192 -7.70 8.09 24.58
N VAL A 193 -7.72 7.93 23.25
CA VAL A 193 -8.89 8.09 22.36
C VAL A 193 -9.17 6.78 21.61
N PRO A 194 -9.88 5.80 22.21
CA PRO A 194 -10.07 4.47 21.60
C PRO A 194 -10.81 4.48 20.26
N ASP A 195 -11.71 5.45 20.03
CA ASP A 195 -12.46 5.56 18.77
C ASP A 195 -11.57 6.07 17.60
N ALA A 196 -10.30 6.42 17.86
CA ALA A 196 -9.28 6.75 16.86
C ALA A 196 -8.40 5.55 16.46
N ASP A 197 -8.58 4.38 17.09
CA ASP A 197 -7.97 3.12 16.67
C ASP A 197 -8.83 2.46 15.57
N ASP A 198 -8.21 1.82 14.57
CA ASP A 198 -8.88 1.09 13.47
C ASP A 198 -10.02 1.85 12.76
N ASN A 199 -9.85 3.16 12.55
CA ASN A 199 -10.89 4.04 12.05
C ASN A 199 -10.60 4.57 10.63
N PRO A 200 -11.35 4.15 9.58
CA PRO A 200 -11.17 4.61 8.20
C PRO A 200 -11.54 6.10 8.01
N ASP A 201 -12.36 6.65 8.89
CA ASP A 201 -12.93 7.99 8.81
C ASP A 201 -12.25 8.97 9.81
N PHE A 202 -11.08 8.61 10.35
CA PHE A 202 -10.34 9.44 11.30
C PHE A 202 -9.78 10.71 10.65
N MET A 203 -10.00 11.86 11.29
CA MET A 203 -9.50 13.15 10.83
C MET A 203 -8.87 13.99 11.95
N ILE A 204 -7.94 14.87 11.59
CA ILE A 204 -7.44 15.95 12.45
C ILE A 204 -7.78 17.30 11.81
N ARG A 205 -8.21 18.26 12.62
CA ARG A 205 -8.47 19.65 12.22
C ARG A 205 -7.69 20.62 13.09
N ILE A 206 -7.06 21.58 12.44
CA ILE A 206 -6.16 22.57 13.02
C ILE A 206 -6.76 23.97 12.78
N GLU A 207 -7.37 24.54 13.80
CA GLU A 207 -7.94 25.89 13.83
C GLU A 207 -6.84 26.91 14.20
N MET A 208 -6.73 28.02 13.45
CA MET A 208 -5.83 29.12 13.83
C MET A 208 -6.42 29.93 14.98
N ALA A 209 -5.65 30.23 16.04
CA ALA A 209 -6.18 30.77 17.28
C ALA A 209 -5.34 31.89 17.94
N GLY A 210 -6.03 32.81 18.63
CA GLY A 210 -5.44 33.89 19.42
C GLY A 210 -5.12 35.14 18.60
N GLU A 211 -4.22 35.97 19.11
CA GLU A 211 -3.72 37.15 18.38
C GLU A 211 -3.15 36.71 17.03
N GLY A 212 -3.58 37.35 15.95
CA GLY A 212 -3.24 36.99 14.59
C GLY A 212 -4.19 35.99 13.93
N SER A 213 -5.24 35.49 14.59
CA SER A 213 -6.28 34.63 13.98
C SER A 213 -7.53 35.40 13.52
N GLU A 214 -7.49 36.73 13.44
CA GLU A 214 -8.64 37.57 13.13
C GLU A 214 -9.05 37.46 11.63
N PRO A 215 -10.36 37.47 11.28
CA PRO A 215 -10.80 37.28 9.89
C PRO A 215 -10.38 38.39 8.91
N ASP A 216 -9.98 39.58 9.39
CA ASP A 216 -9.46 40.67 8.59
C ASP A 216 -7.93 40.69 8.47
N ASN A 217 -7.22 39.74 9.11
CA ASN A 217 -5.79 39.55 8.95
C ASN A 217 -5.46 38.84 7.62
N ASN A 218 -4.86 39.58 6.68
CA ASN A 218 -4.49 39.13 5.35
C ASN A 218 -2.96 38.94 5.13
N ASP A 219 -2.14 39.33 6.10
CA ASP A 219 -0.67 39.26 6.04
C ASP A 219 -0.07 38.18 6.96
N GLY A 220 -0.89 37.54 7.79
CA GLY A 220 -0.50 36.39 8.61
C GLY A 220 -0.31 35.09 7.82
N ASN A 221 0.68 34.28 8.21
CA ASN A 221 0.96 33.00 7.58
C ASN A 221 1.52 32.01 8.61
N HIS A 222 1.12 30.75 8.48
CA HIS A 222 1.78 29.61 9.12
C HIS A 222 2.58 28.85 8.05
N ARG A 223 3.64 28.15 8.47
CA ARG A 223 4.40 27.23 7.62
C ARG A 223 4.46 25.89 8.34
N ILE A 224 3.97 24.85 7.68
CA ILE A 224 3.96 23.48 8.18
C ILE A 224 4.90 22.63 7.33
N ASN A 225 5.62 21.69 7.94
CA ASN A 225 6.34 20.61 7.23
C ASN A 225 6.35 19.33 8.08
N ASN A 226 6.70 18.20 7.45
CA ASN A 226 6.88 16.89 8.09
C ASN A 226 5.66 16.48 8.91
N ILE A 227 4.48 16.49 8.29
CA ILE A 227 3.25 15.98 8.91
C ILE A 227 3.36 14.46 8.96
N THR A 228 3.24 13.84 10.13
CA THR A 228 3.23 12.37 10.30
C THR A 228 2.07 11.89 11.15
N LEU A 229 1.64 10.66 10.89
CA LEU A 229 0.92 9.84 11.86
C LEU A 229 1.74 8.56 12.08
N ASP A 230 2.11 8.31 13.33
CA ASP A 230 2.72 7.06 13.77
C ASP A 230 1.72 6.28 14.63
N GLY A 231 1.75 4.95 14.62
CA GLY A 231 0.91 4.11 15.50
C GLY A 231 1.46 2.70 15.64
N TYR A 232 0.85 1.90 16.50
CA TYR A 232 1.18 0.48 16.65
C TYR A 232 0.27 -0.38 15.80
N VAL A 233 0.85 -1.39 15.19
CA VAL A 233 0.11 -2.41 14.44
C VAL A 233 -0.76 -3.26 15.36
N MET A 234 -2.04 -3.44 15.01
CA MET A 234 -2.92 -4.42 15.66
C MET A 234 -2.59 -5.88 15.27
N GLU A 235 -3.09 -6.87 16.01
CA GLU A 235 -2.78 -8.29 15.77
C GLU A 235 -3.59 -8.89 14.61
N ASP A 236 -4.83 -8.44 14.46
CA ASP A 236 -5.85 -8.82 13.48
C ASP A 236 -5.74 -8.08 12.14
N ALA A 237 -5.14 -6.89 12.15
CA ALA A 237 -4.93 -6.05 10.96
C ALA A 237 -4.03 -6.63 9.86
N TYR A 238 -3.24 -7.68 10.16
CA TYR A 238 -1.98 -7.93 9.44
C TYR A 238 -1.91 -9.18 8.55
N ASP A 239 -3.05 -9.79 8.22
CA ASP A 239 -3.07 -10.86 7.21
C ASP A 239 -3.58 -10.38 5.83
N ARG A 240 -3.95 -9.10 5.64
CA ARG A 240 -4.21 -8.54 4.29
C ARG A 240 -2.93 -8.60 3.44
N GLN A 241 -2.90 -9.50 2.47
CA GLN A 241 -1.81 -9.75 1.54
C GLN A 241 -2.14 -9.21 0.14
N LEU A 242 -1.11 -8.77 -0.59
CA LEU A 242 -1.22 -8.39 -2.00
C LEU A 242 -1.53 -9.62 -2.87
N ILE A 243 -2.79 -9.77 -3.30
CA ILE A 243 -3.21 -10.90 -4.14
C ILE A 243 -3.11 -10.62 -5.64
N HIS A 244 -3.40 -9.38 -6.08
CA HIS A 244 -3.29 -8.96 -7.48
C HIS A 244 -2.64 -7.58 -7.60
N TYR A 245 -1.72 -7.43 -8.55
CA TYR A 245 -1.03 -6.18 -8.87
C TYR A 245 -0.93 -5.98 -10.38
N TRP A 246 -1.18 -4.76 -10.86
CA TRP A 246 -1.06 -4.40 -12.26
C TRP A 246 -0.21 -3.14 -12.43
N GLN A 247 0.76 -3.23 -13.34
CA GLN A 247 1.65 -2.14 -13.76
C GLN A 247 1.90 -2.26 -15.27
N PHE A 248 2.04 -1.14 -15.98
CA PHE A 248 1.93 -1.09 -17.44
C PHE A 248 3.26 -0.77 -18.16
N ASP A 249 4.37 -0.76 -17.44
CA ASP A 249 5.70 -0.30 -17.87
C ASP A 249 6.31 -1.16 -18.98
N ASN A 250 5.92 -2.44 -19.04
CA ASN A 250 6.44 -3.43 -19.98
C ASN A 250 5.64 -3.51 -21.30
N ILE A 251 4.60 -2.67 -21.48
CA ILE A 251 3.68 -2.75 -22.63
C ILE A 251 4.02 -1.68 -23.68
N PRO A 252 3.93 -1.91 -25.01
CA PRO A 252 4.25 -0.87 -26.00
C PRO A 252 3.47 0.44 -25.86
N ASN A 253 4.18 1.58 -25.88
CA ASN A 253 3.61 2.93 -25.75
C ASN A 253 2.93 3.43 -27.04
N ASP A 254 1.79 4.13 -26.91
CA ASP A 254 0.97 4.68 -28.01
C ASP A 254 0.61 3.64 -29.09
N VAL A 255 0.53 2.35 -28.70
CA VAL A 255 0.00 1.26 -29.52
C VAL A 255 -1.39 0.93 -29.01
N ASP A 256 -2.42 1.33 -29.77
CA ASP A 256 -3.81 0.91 -29.50
C ASP A 256 -3.88 -0.62 -29.50
N PHE A 257 -4.32 -1.22 -28.39
CA PHE A 257 -4.55 -2.65 -28.30
C PHE A 257 -5.75 -3.05 -29.19
N PRO A 258 -5.79 -4.30 -29.70
CA PRO A 258 -7.00 -4.83 -30.31
C PRO A 258 -8.21 -4.71 -29.38
N LEU A 259 -9.39 -4.51 -29.95
CA LEU A 259 -10.64 -4.72 -29.23
C LEU A 259 -10.69 -6.19 -28.76
N GLU A 260 -11.20 -6.41 -27.56
CA GLU A 260 -11.28 -7.73 -26.92
C GLU A 260 -9.93 -8.42 -26.62
N VAL A 261 -8.88 -7.66 -26.28
CA VAL A 261 -7.75 -8.25 -25.55
C VAL A 261 -8.12 -8.41 -24.07
N GLU A 262 -8.12 -9.65 -23.61
CA GLU A 262 -7.94 -9.99 -22.21
C GLU A 262 -6.43 -9.97 -21.90
N ILE A 263 -6.05 -9.24 -20.86
CA ILE A 263 -4.69 -9.22 -20.32
C ILE A 263 -4.72 -10.04 -19.03
N SER A 264 -4.08 -11.21 -19.01
CA SER A 264 -4.00 -12.07 -17.81
C SER A 264 -2.68 -11.93 -17.06
N SER A 265 -2.72 -12.15 -15.75
CA SER A 265 -1.56 -12.01 -14.86
C SER A 265 -0.40 -12.93 -15.27
N GLY A 266 0.82 -12.40 -15.26
CA GLY A 266 1.98 -13.10 -15.83
C GLY A 266 2.11 -13.08 -17.36
N GLY A 267 1.27 -12.29 -18.06
CA GLY A 267 1.38 -12.02 -19.49
C GLY A 267 2.57 -11.12 -19.88
N ILE A 268 2.49 -10.48 -21.06
CA ILE A 268 3.52 -9.52 -21.56
C ILE A 268 3.57 -8.24 -20.70
N THR A 269 2.51 -7.98 -19.95
CA THR A 269 2.30 -6.84 -19.07
C THR A 269 2.87 -7.11 -17.68
N GLY A 270 3.35 -6.08 -16.96
CA GLY A 270 4.06 -6.26 -15.69
C GLY A 270 3.22 -6.75 -14.50
N GLY A 271 1.94 -7.10 -14.71
CA GLY A 271 1.01 -7.54 -13.67
C GLY A 271 1.40 -8.87 -13.02
N GLN A 272 1.38 -8.89 -11.70
CA GLN A 272 1.70 -10.03 -10.85
C GLN A 272 0.50 -10.43 -10.01
N SER A 273 0.24 -11.74 -9.91
CA SER A 273 -0.79 -12.28 -9.03
C SER A 273 -0.23 -13.42 -8.17
N SER A 274 -0.79 -13.62 -6.99
CA SER A 274 -0.58 -14.82 -6.15
C SER A 274 -1.59 -15.94 -6.50
N LEU A 275 -2.65 -15.59 -7.22
CA LEU A 275 -3.76 -16.45 -7.64
C LEU A 275 -3.87 -16.48 -9.17
N ASP A 276 -4.06 -17.65 -9.76
CA ASP A 276 -4.25 -17.78 -11.21
C ASP A 276 -5.63 -17.19 -11.62
N GLY A 277 -5.74 -16.73 -12.87
CA GLY A 277 -7.02 -16.28 -13.44
C GLY A 277 -7.33 -14.78 -13.33
N ALA A 278 -6.53 -13.98 -12.62
CA ALA A 278 -6.73 -12.52 -12.61
C ALA A 278 -6.46 -11.88 -13.99
N TRP A 279 -7.39 -11.02 -14.45
CA TRP A 279 -7.35 -10.41 -15.79
C TRP A 279 -7.87 -8.96 -15.86
N ILE A 280 -7.50 -8.25 -16.93
CA ILE A 280 -8.02 -6.93 -17.33
C ILE A 280 -8.59 -7.01 -18.76
N ARG A 281 -9.77 -6.43 -18.98
CA ARG A 281 -10.40 -6.28 -20.30
C ARG A 281 -10.98 -4.88 -20.45
N TYR A 282 -10.93 -4.34 -21.67
CA TYR A 282 -11.70 -3.17 -22.07
C TYR A 282 -12.52 -3.52 -23.32
N ASP A 283 -13.82 -3.21 -23.33
CA ASP A 283 -14.69 -3.42 -24.51
C ASP A 283 -14.86 -2.15 -25.38
N GLY A 284 -14.46 -0.99 -24.85
CA GLY A 284 -14.49 0.28 -25.56
C GLY A 284 -13.44 0.38 -26.67
N ALA A 285 -13.61 1.37 -27.54
CA ALA A 285 -13.00 1.34 -28.87
C ALA A 285 -11.47 1.44 -28.92
N ARG A 286 -10.82 2.09 -27.94
CA ARG A 286 -9.39 2.42 -27.97
C ARG A 286 -8.76 2.51 -26.58
N TRP A 287 -7.63 1.83 -26.40
CA TRP A 287 -6.83 1.85 -25.18
C TRP A 287 -5.37 1.52 -25.49
N ASP A 288 -4.43 2.19 -24.82
CA ASP A 288 -2.97 2.07 -25.03
C ASP A 288 -2.16 2.46 -23.77
N ARG A 289 -0.85 2.18 -23.72
CA ARG A 289 0.05 2.69 -22.66
C ARG A 289 0.57 4.08 -23.00
N VAL A 290 0.77 4.92 -21.97
CA VAL A 290 1.38 6.25 -22.07
C VAL A 290 2.71 6.33 -21.32
N ASN A 291 3.73 6.93 -21.96
CA ASN A 291 5.05 7.23 -21.38
C ASN A 291 5.06 8.38 -20.37
N ALA A 292 3.90 8.93 -19.99
CA ALA A 292 3.85 9.93 -18.93
C ALA A 292 4.01 9.20 -17.58
N PRO A 293 5.10 9.42 -16.84
CA PRO A 293 5.27 8.83 -15.51
C PRO A 293 4.19 9.36 -14.57
N THR A 294 3.91 8.62 -13.50
CA THR A 294 2.83 8.96 -12.58
C THR A 294 3.40 9.20 -11.18
N PRO A 295 3.32 10.43 -10.63
CA PRO A 295 3.89 10.77 -9.31
C PRO A 295 3.10 10.17 -8.13
N PHE A 296 2.14 9.29 -8.41
CA PHE A 296 1.22 8.70 -7.46
C PHE A 296 0.89 7.27 -7.89
N ASN A 297 1.02 6.31 -6.97
CA ASN A 297 0.66 4.92 -7.17
C ASN A 297 -0.09 4.36 -5.95
N ALA A 298 -0.88 3.30 -6.17
CA ALA A 298 -1.72 2.66 -5.15
C ALA A 298 -0.96 1.91 -4.04
N ARG A 299 0.36 2.13 -3.90
CA ARG A 299 1.22 1.47 -2.89
C ARG A 299 2.24 2.39 -2.22
N ALA A 300 2.17 3.71 -2.47
CA ALA A 300 3.14 4.71 -2.02
C ALA A 300 4.62 4.31 -2.27
N ILE A 301 4.87 3.58 -3.36
CA ILE A 301 6.21 3.25 -3.83
C ILE A 301 6.87 4.56 -4.28
N PRO A 302 8.16 4.82 -3.96
CA PRO A 302 8.87 6.00 -4.44
C PRO A 302 8.79 6.14 -5.95
N TYR A 303 8.48 7.35 -6.42
CA TYR A 303 8.39 7.69 -7.83
C TYR A 303 9.73 7.50 -8.56
N GLU A 304 9.74 6.73 -9.65
CA GLU A 304 10.90 6.60 -10.53
C GLU A 304 10.56 7.09 -11.96
N GLU A 305 11.34 8.04 -12.51
CA GLU A 305 11.06 8.68 -13.80
C GLU A 305 11.07 7.68 -14.99
N ASP A 306 11.75 6.54 -14.84
CA ASP A 306 11.82 5.47 -15.85
C ASP A 306 10.67 4.44 -15.79
N ASP A 307 9.89 4.38 -14.70
CA ASP A 307 8.77 3.44 -14.47
C ASP A 307 7.43 4.18 -14.21
N ASP A 308 6.52 3.63 -13.39
CA ASP A 308 5.21 4.19 -13.02
C ASP A 308 4.34 4.62 -14.25
N ARG A 309 4.20 3.75 -15.26
CA ARG A 309 3.52 4.04 -16.55
C ARG A 309 2.02 3.74 -16.51
N ALA A 310 1.21 4.65 -17.06
CA ALA A 310 -0.26 4.53 -17.06
C ALA A 310 -0.86 3.85 -18.32
N LEU A 311 -1.90 3.05 -18.10
CA LEU A 311 -2.86 2.58 -19.10
C LEU A 311 -3.89 3.69 -19.39
N ARG A 312 -4.06 4.10 -20.64
CA ARG A 312 -5.03 5.11 -21.06
C ARG A 312 -6.20 4.49 -21.78
N LEU A 313 -7.41 4.77 -21.28
CA LEU A 313 -8.66 4.56 -22.01
C LEU A 313 -8.96 5.85 -22.79
N ARG A 314 -9.09 5.74 -24.11
CA ARG A 314 -9.28 6.88 -25.00
C ARG A 314 -10.76 7.01 -25.36
N ASN A 315 -11.31 8.20 -25.18
CA ASN A 315 -12.70 8.55 -25.47
C ASN A 315 -13.67 7.54 -24.81
N PRO A 316 -13.56 7.33 -23.48
CA PRO A 316 -14.04 6.10 -22.86
C PRO A 316 -15.56 6.03 -22.83
N THR A 317 -16.10 5.07 -23.57
CA THR A 317 -17.54 4.85 -23.79
C THR A 317 -17.99 3.41 -23.52
N GLY A 318 -17.04 2.52 -23.19
CA GLY A 318 -17.27 1.12 -22.81
C GLY A 318 -16.88 0.83 -21.36
N ASP A 319 -17.05 -0.43 -20.97
CA ASP A 319 -16.74 -0.95 -19.65
C ASP A 319 -15.27 -1.36 -19.53
N PHE A 320 -14.62 -0.86 -18.48
CA PHE A 320 -13.33 -1.35 -18.03
C PHE A 320 -13.56 -2.41 -16.96
N LEU A 321 -13.13 -3.64 -17.25
CA LEU A 321 -13.45 -4.84 -16.49
C LEU A 321 -12.18 -5.45 -15.92
N LEU A 322 -12.24 -5.81 -14.64
CA LEU A 322 -11.14 -6.37 -13.87
C LEU A 322 -11.62 -7.68 -13.23
N GLY A 323 -11.19 -8.82 -13.75
CA GLY A 323 -11.39 -10.12 -13.10
C GLY A 323 -10.37 -10.28 -11.98
N LEU A 324 -10.84 -10.40 -10.74
CA LEU A 324 -10.04 -10.33 -9.53
C LEU A 324 -10.35 -11.53 -8.60
N PRO A 325 -9.99 -12.78 -8.96
CA PRO A 325 -10.34 -13.98 -8.20
C PRO A 325 -9.82 -13.93 -6.74
N THR A 326 -10.72 -13.86 -5.76
CA THR A 326 -10.41 -13.76 -4.33
C THR A 326 -10.27 -15.14 -3.64
N THR A 327 -10.04 -16.19 -4.42
CA THR A 327 -10.03 -17.59 -3.94
C THR A 327 -9.08 -17.79 -2.75
N ASP A 328 -9.56 -18.49 -1.73
CA ASP A 328 -8.94 -18.69 -0.41
C ASP A 328 -8.75 -17.39 0.44
N HIS A 329 -9.28 -16.24 0.05
CA HIS A 329 -9.13 -14.95 0.75
C HIS A 329 -10.47 -14.23 1.04
N GLU A 330 -10.44 -13.32 1.99
CA GLU A 330 -11.52 -12.49 2.52
C GLU A 330 -11.04 -11.06 2.80
N ASN A 331 -11.89 -10.19 3.36
CA ASN A 331 -11.53 -8.81 3.76
C ASN A 331 -10.89 -8.00 2.62
N VAL A 332 -11.54 -8.06 1.44
CA VAL A 332 -11.00 -7.65 0.14
C VAL A 332 -11.08 -6.15 -0.05
N VAL A 333 -9.97 -5.54 -0.47
CA VAL A 333 -9.86 -4.10 -0.78
C VAL A 333 -9.20 -3.94 -2.15
N VAL A 334 -9.86 -3.21 -3.05
CA VAL A 334 -9.35 -2.91 -4.41
C VAL A 334 -8.96 -1.44 -4.50
N SER A 335 -7.77 -1.14 -5.01
CA SER A 335 -7.21 0.21 -5.04
C SER A 335 -6.62 0.54 -6.41
N TYR A 336 -6.93 1.71 -6.96
CA TYR A 336 -6.37 2.18 -8.23
C TYR A 336 -6.29 3.69 -8.32
N ALA A 337 -5.22 4.22 -8.94
CA ALA A 337 -5.07 5.65 -9.20
C ALA A 337 -5.48 6.02 -10.63
N VAL A 338 -6.31 7.04 -10.82
CA VAL A 338 -6.83 7.47 -12.12
C VAL A 338 -6.84 8.99 -12.30
N LYS A 339 -6.49 9.48 -13.49
CA LYS A 339 -6.69 10.88 -13.91
C LYS A 339 -7.46 10.98 -15.21
N ARG A 340 -8.08 12.13 -15.47
CA ARG A 340 -8.60 12.51 -16.80
C ARG A 340 -7.68 13.49 -17.54
N THR A 341 -8.01 13.77 -18.80
CA THR A 341 -7.71 15.06 -19.44
C THR A 341 -8.84 16.06 -19.14
N SER A 342 -8.65 17.36 -19.34
CA SER A 342 -9.68 18.40 -19.15
C SER A 342 -11.05 18.06 -19.74
N ASN A 343 -11.06 17.39 -20.89
CA ASN A 343 -12.26 17.01 -21.64
C ASN A 343 -12.68 15.54 -21.38
N GLY A 344 -11.95 14.79 -20.54
CA GLY A 344 -12.30 13.40 -20.21
C GLY A 344 -13.47 13.31 -19.23
N ALA A 345 -14.05 12.11 -19.10
CA ALA A 345 -15.14 11.86 -18.16
C ALA A 345 -14.76 12.23 -16.72
N ALA A 346 -15.55 13.12 -16.12
CA ALA A 346 -15.37 13.69 -14.78
C ALA A 346 -15.68 12.70 -13.65
N LYS A 347 -16.29 11.55 -13.95
CA LYS A 347 -16.65 10.53 -12.96
C LYS A 347 -16.39 9.12 -13.45
N GLN A 348 -16.50 8.18 -12.53
CA GLN A 348 -16.72 6.77 -12.82
C GLN A 348 -18.00 6.28 -12.12
N GLU A 349 -18.72 5.37 -12.77
CA GLU A 349 -19.72 4.49 -12.18
C GLU A 349 -19.04 3.14 -11.86
N ILE A 350 -19.23 2.68 -10.63
CA ILE A 350 -18.60 1.48 -10.08
C ILE A 350 -19.68 0.42 -9.83
N ALA A 351 -19.44 -0.80 -10.29
CA ALA A 351 -20.28 -1.97 -10.03
C ALA A 351 -19.42 -3.23 -9.95
N TYR A 352 -19.86 -4.23 -9.20
CA TYR A 352 -19.18 -5.53 -9.10
C TYR A 352 -20.09 -6.64 -9.60
N SER A 353 -19.50 -7.81 -9.83
CA SER A 353 -20.19 -9.06 -10.17
C SER A 353 -19.61 -10.20 -9.34
N LEU A 354 -20.50 -11.09 -8.89
CA LEU A 354 -20.18 -12.29 -8.11
C LEU A 354 -20.15 -13.57 -8.97
N ASP A 355 -20.58 -13.49 -10.23
CA ASP A 355 -20.67 -14.59 -11.20
C ASP A 355 -19.96 -14.28 -12.54
N GLY A 356 -19.29 -13.13 -12.65
CA GLY A 356 -18.62 -12.63 -13.85
C GLY A 356 -19.55 -12.09 -14.95
N GLU A 357 -20.88 -12.26 -14.84
CA GLU A 357 -21.85 -11.89 -15.89
C GLU A 357 -22.82 -10.78 -15.45
N GLN A 358 -23.31 -10.82 -14.21
CA GLN A 358 -24.33 -9.91 -13.68
C GLN A 358 -23.70 -8.87 -12.76
N PHE A 359 -23.88 -7.58 -13.10
CA PHE A 359 -23.26 -6.46 -12.39
C PHE A 359 -24.26 -5.65 -11.56
N GLU A 360 -23.94 -5.45 -10.29
CA GLU A 360 -24.76 -4.75 -9.30
C GLU A 360 -23.95 -3.76 -8.45
N THR A 361 -24.66 -3.02 -7.59
CA THR A 361 -24.10 -1.90 -6.81
C THR A 361 -24.58 -1.88 -5.35
N GLU A 362 -25.27 -2.93 -4.89
CA GLU A 362 -25.72 -3.04 -3.51
C GLU A 362 -24.52 -3.31 -2.57
N GLY A 363 -24.56 -2.80 -1.33
CA GLY A 363 -23.43 -2.89 -0.38
C GLY A 363 -22.27 -1.91 -0.62
N LEU A 364 -22.02 -1.45 -1.85
CA LEU A 364 -20.91 -0.53 -2.15
C LEU A 364 -21.00 0.79 -1.37
N LYS A 365 -19.97 1.10 -0.57
CA LYS A 365 -19.78 2.41 0.09
C LYS A 365 -19.78 3.56 -0.94
N HIS A 366 -19.17 3.34 -2.11
CA HIS A 366 -19.20 4.28 -3.24
C HIS A 366 -19.47 3.55 -4.57
N SER A 367 -20.66 3.77 -5.16
CA SER A 367 -21.02 3.31 -6.51
C SER A 367 -20.75 4.35 -7.61
N SER A 368 -20.30 5.55 -7.24
CA SER A 368 -19.73 6.53 -8.18
C SER A 368 -18.68 7.40 -7.48
N VAL A 369 -17.64 7.78 -8.22
CA VAL A 369 -16.47 8.55 -7.76
C VAL A 369 -16.09 9.63 -8.79
N GLU A 370 -15.51 10.75 -8.34
CA GLU A 370 -15.02 11.84 -9.22
C GLU A 370 -13.63 11.54 -9.78
N VAL A 371 -13.27 12.05 -10.97
CA VAL A 371 -11.94 11.89 -11.59
C VAL A 371 -11.36 13.26 -11.97
N GLY A 372 -10.25 13.61 -11.34
CA GLY A 372 -9.55 14.90 -11.50
C GLY A 372 -8.61 14.96 -12.71
N GLU A 373 -8.10 16.15 -13.01
CA GLU A 373 -6.98 16.31 -13.93
C GLU A 373 -5.65 15.87 -13.31
N ASN A 374 -5.52 15.70 -12.00
CA ASN A 374 -4.47 14.92 -11.34
C ASN A 374 -4.92 13.48 -11.00
N TYR A 375 -4.01 12.66 -10.45
CA TYR A 375 -4.23 11.23 -10.22
C TYR A 375 -4.95 10.98 -8.89
N ILE A 376 -6.28 10.83 -8.96
CA ILE A 376 -7.10 10.47 -7.81
C ILE A 376 -6.93 8.99 -7.46
N LEU A 377 -6.65 8.70 -6.19
CA LEU A 377 -6.66 7.33 -5.68
C LEU A 377 -8.06 6.93 -5.26
N HIS A 378 -8.65 5.98 -5.97
CA HIS A 378 -9.89 5.33 -5.56
C HIS A 378 -9.58 4.03 -4.85
N VAL A 379 -10.26 3.82 -3.72
CA VAL A 379 -10.25 2.57 -3.00
C VAL A 379 -11.68 2.12 -2.76
N LEU A 380 -11.91 0.85 -3.07
CA LEU A 380 -13.18 0.18 -3.04
C LEU A 380 -13.05 -0.95 -2.04
N ASP A 381 -13.69 -0.75 -0.91
CA ASP A 381 -13.68 -1.65 0.22
C ASP A 381 -14.88 -2.62 0.14
N PHE A 382 -14.57 -3.91 0.16
CA PHE A 382 -15.52 -5.02 0.11
C PHE A 382 -15.47 -5.89 1.38
N THR A 383 -14.85 -5.43 2.47
CA THR A 383 -14.70 -6.25 3.70
C THR A 383 -16.05 -6.64 4.32
N ASP A 384 -17.03 -5.74 4.25
CA ASP A 384 -18.40 -5.96 4.73
C ASP A 384 -19.22 -6.89 3.80
N MET A 385 -18.67 -7.33 2.66
CA MET A 385 -19.39 -8.01 1.58
C MET A 385 -18.97 -9.48 1.47
N GLY A 386 -19.54 -10.32 2.34
CA GLY A 386 -19.13 -11.73 2.52
C GLY A 386 -19.15 -12.60 1.25
N GLU A 387 -19.98 -12.28 0.26
CA GLU A 387 -20.05 -12.96 -1.04
C GLU A 387 -18.84 -12.68 -1.96
N VAL A 388 -18.02 -11.67 -1.64
CA VAL A 388 -16.76 -11.35 -2.32
C VAL A 388 -15.60 -12.21 -1.77
N ASN A 389 -15.79 -12.89 -0.65
CA ASN A 389 -14.78 -13.77 -0.04
C ASN A 389 -14.80 -15.18 -0.68
N ASP A 390 -13.62 -15.78 -0.86
CA ASP A 390 -13.38 -17.08 -1.55
C ASP A 390 -14.00 -17.18 -2.96
N ASN A 391 -14.16 -16.05 -3.66
CA ASN A 391 -14.90 -15.96 -4.92
C ASN A 391 -13.97 -15.99 -6.14
N PRO A 392 -13.98 -17.08 -6.95
CA PRO A 392 -13.11 -17.18 -8.13
C PRO A 392 -13.56 -16.31 -9.31
N ASP A 393 -14.83 -15.87 -9.32
CA ASP A 393 -15.46 -15.16 -10.45
C ASP A 393 -15.66 -13.65 -10.16
N PHE A 394 -15.22 -13.16 -8.99
CA PHE A 394 -15.33 -11.77 -8.58
C PHE A 394 -14.74 -10.82 -9.62
N THR A 395 -15.59 -9.94 -10.15
CA THR A 395 -15.25 -9.06 -11.27
C THR A 395 -15.71 -7.63 -10.98
N LEU A 396 -14.79 -6.67 -11.07
CA LEU A 396 -15.07 -5.24 -10.90
C LEU A 396 -15.28 -4.58 -12.28
N ARG A 397 -16.31 -3.74 -12.39
CA ARG A 397 -16.61 -2.89 -13.55
C ARG A 397 -16.49 -1.42 -13.18
N ILE A 398 -15.68 -0.71 -13.98
CA ILE A 398 -15.50 0.73 -13.94
C ILE A 398 -15.98 1.30 -15.28
N ARG A 399 -16.96 2.21 -15.25
CA ARG A 399 -17.48 2.89 -16.44
C ARG A 399 -17.27 4.40 -16.34
N ALA A 400 -16.76 5.01 -17.40
CA ALA A 400 -16.63 6.47 -17.48
C ALA A 400 -18.01 7.16 -17.50
N ALA A 401 -18.18 8.21 -16.68
CA ALA A 401 -19.46 8.87 -16.45
C ALA A 401 -19.34 10.38 -16.20
N GLY A 402 -20.47 11.09 -16.16
CA GLY A 402 -20.52 12.53 -15.93
C GLY A 402 -20.14 13.38 -17.15
N GLU A 403 -19.78 14.64 -16.92
CA GLU A 403 -19.29 15.56 -17.96
C GLU A 403 -18.02 15.00 -18.61
N GLY A 404 -17.96 14.95 -19.94
CA GLY A 404 -16.86 14.34 -20.69
C GLY A 404 -17.03 12.84 -20.97
N ALA A 405 -18.16 12.23 -20.60
CA ALA A 405 -18.53 10.86 -20.98
C ALA A 405 -19.51 10.79 -22.17
N GLU A 406 -19.76 11.90 -22.85
CA GLU A 406 -20.72 11.98 -23.96
C GLU A 406 -20.22 11.19 -25.20
N PRO A 407 -21.08 10.43 -25.91
CA PRO A 407 -20.65 9.62 -27.06
C PRO A 407 -20.03 10.40 -28.24
N GLU A 408 -20.29 11.70 -28.33
CA GLU A 408 -19.69 12.62 -29.30
C GLU A 408 -18.29 13.14 -28.92
N ASN A 409 -17.79 12.86 -27.71
CA ASN A 409 -16.47 13.31 -27.24
C ASN A 409 -15.33 12.53 -27.92
N ASP A 410 -14.49 13.22 -28.70
CA ASP A 410 -13.37 12.60 -29.42
C ASP A 410 -11.95 12.95 -28.91
N ASP A 411 -11.81 13.71 -27.82
CA ASP A 411 -10.52 14.05 -27.19
C ASP A 411 -10.42 13.84 -25.67
N GLY A 412 -11.50 13.43 -25.00
CA GLY A 412 -11.51 13.02 -23.59
C GLY A 412 -10.78 11.70 -23.33
N ASN A 413 -9.96 11.62 -22.28
CA ASN A 413 -9.26 10.39 -21.90
C ASN A 413 -9.30 10.18 -20.38
N GLN A 414 -9.31 8.94 -19.92
CA GLN A 414 -8.93 8.56 -18.55
C GLN A 414 -7.64 7.74 -18.58
N ARG A 415 -6.81 7.82 -17.53
CA ARG A 415 -5.54 7.11 -17.42
C ARG A 415 -5.42 6.49 -16.04
N PHE A 416 -5.27 5.17 -15.98
CA PHE A 416 -5.11 4.37 -14.79
C PHE A 416 -3.62 4.08 -14.59
N ASN A 417 -3.10 4.36 -13.39
CA ASN A 417 -1.83 3.80 -12.95
C ASN A 417 -2.09 2.46 -12.23
N HIS A 418 -1.27 2.10 -11.23
CA HIS A 418 -1.30 0.80 -10.60
C HIS A 418 -2.67 0.45 -10.02
N ILE A 419 -3.09 -0.80 -10.28
CA ILE A 419 -4.28 -1.43 -9.70
C ILE A 419 -3.78 -2.52 -8.76
N SER A 420 -4.16 -2.47 -7.50
CA SER A 420 -3.83 -3.48 -6.49
C SER A 420 -5.07 -4.03 -5.80
N VAL A 421 -4.97 -5.28 -5.35
CA VAL A 421 -5.95 -5.90 -4.46
C VAL A 421 -5.24 -6.47 -3.24
N ASP A 422 -5.69 -6.04 -2.07
CA ASP A 422 -5.31 -6.55 -0.75
C ASP A 422 -6.43 -7.46 -0.23
N ALA A 423 -6.09 -8.64 0.29
CA ALA A 423 -7.06 -9.56 0.88
C ALA A 423 -6.42 -10.46 1.94
N THR A 424 -7.16 -10.77 3.00
CA THR A 424 -6.77 -11.67 4.10
C THR A 424 -6.97 -13.13 3.70
N PRO A 425 -5.99 -14.04 3.80
CA PRO A 425 -6.25 -15.47 3.72
C PRO A 425 -7.32 -15.91 4.74
N THR A 426 -8.32 -16.66 4.28
CA THR A 426 -9.39 -17.29 5.10
C THR A 426 -8.88 -18.32 6.14
N PHE A 427 -7.56 -18.46 6.30
CA PHE A 427 -6.90 -19.47 7.15
C PHE A 427 -5.66 -18.86 7.83
N THR A 428 -5.89 -17.96 8.78
CA THR A 428 -4.85 -17.46 9.70
C THR A 428 -4.18 -18.64 10.41
N SER A 429 -2.85 -18.69 10.42
CA SER A 429 -2.13 -19.88 10.89
C SER A 429 -1.92 -19.90 12.42
N ALA A 430 -3.00 -20.06 13.21
CA ALA A 430 -2.95 -20.14 14.68
C ALA A 430 -3.95 -21.14 15.31
N ASP A 431 -3.48 -22.36 15.61
CA ASP A 431 -3.87 -23.26 16.71
C ASP A 431 -5.35 -23.56 17.09
N GLU A 432 -6.36 -23.22 16.28
CA GLU A 432 -7.75 -23.71 16.48
C GLU A 432 -8.04 -24.99 15.66
N TYR A 433 -8.37 -26.08 16.36
CA TYR A 433 -8.80 -27.35 15.76
C TYR A 433 -10.25 -27.25 15.22
N SER A 434 -10.43 -26.64 14.04
CA SER A 434 -11.67 -26.83 13.28
C SER A 434 -11.87 -28.31 12.99
N SER A 435 -12.97 -28.88 13.49
CA SER A 435 -13.30 -30.30 13.28
C SER A 435 -14.00 -30.56 11.95
N GLU A 436 -14.15 -29.54 11.11
CA GLU A 436 -14.75 -29.66 9.78
C GLU A 436 -13.78 -30.33 8.81
N ARG A 437 -14.31 -31.16 7.91
CA ARG A 437 -13.49 -31.79 6.87
C ARG A 437 -13.31 -30.80 5.72
N PRO A 438 -12.11 -30.70 5.12
CA PRO A 438 -11.95 -29.95 3.88
C PRO A 438 -13.00 -30.35 2.85
N SER A 439 -13.60 -29.37 2.18
CA SER A 439 -14.64 -29.60 1.16
C SER A 439 -14.05 -29.93 -0.22
N ARG A 440 -12.88 -29.36 -0.52
CA ARG A 440 -12.12 -29.48 -1.78
C ARG A 440 -10.68 -29.96 -1.53
N ILE A 441 -9.99 -30.34 -2.59
CA ILE A 441 -8.52 -30.45 -2.57
C ILE A 441 -7.96 -29.03 -2.68
N ARG A 442 -7.01 -28.64 -1.84
CA ARG A 442 -6.27 -27.38 -1.96
C ARG A 442 -4.77 -27.62 -1.93
N LEU A 443 -4.02 -26.92 -2.77
CA LEU A 443 -2.58 -26.71 -2.61
C LEU A 443 -2.36 -25.27 -2.17
N GLU A 444 -1.75 -25.07 -1.00
CA GLU A 444 -1.52 -23.75 -0.41
C GLU A 444 -0.20 -23.16 -0.89
N GLN A 445 -0.04 -21.84 -0.77
CA GLN A 445 1.25 -21.22 -1.04
C GLN A 445 2.28 -21.67 0.02
N ASN A 446 3.53 -21.87 -0.41
CA ASN A 446 4.59 -22.30 0.49
C ASN A 446 4.95 -21.16 1.46
N TYR A 447 5.23 -21.48 2.72
CA TYR A 447 5.64 -20.50 3.72
C TYR A 447 6.93 -20.90 4.45
N PRO A 448 7.92 -20.00 4.59
CA PRO A 448 7.96 -18.65 4.00
C PRO A 448 8.15 -18.66 2.47
N ASN A 449 7.90 -17.54 1.81
CA ASN A 449 8.24 -17.33 0.39
C ASN A 449 8.54 -15.83 0.13
N PRO A 450 9.77 -15.45 -0.26
CA PRO A 450 10.95 -16.29 -0.47
C PRO A 450 11.43 -17.02 0.80
N PHE A 451 12.24 -18.07 0.63
CA PHE A 451 12.74 -18.90 1.74
C PHE A 451 14.25 -19.13 1.70
N ASN A 452 14.85 -19.41 2.86
CA ASN A 452 16.25 -19.84 3.01
C ASN A 452 16.44 -20.71 4.28
N PRO A 453 16.95 -21.95 4.20
CA PRO A 453 16.98 -22.85 3.04
C PRO A 453 15.72 -23.70 2.92
N ALA A 454 14.80 -23.63 3.88
CA ALA A 454 13.63 -24.51 3.97
C ALA A 454 12.29 -23.74 3.96
N THR A 455 11.26 -24.36 3.40
CA THR A 455 9.87 -23.89 3.38
C THR A 455 8.92 -25.03 3.70
N THR A 456 7.75 -24.72 4.28
CA THR A 456 6.65 -25.68 4.39
C THR A 456 5.71 -25.50 3.20
N ILE A 457 5.32 -26.60 2.57
CA ILE A 457 4.20 -26.69 1.62
C ILE A 457 3.04 -27.36 2.36
N ARG A 458 1.84 -26.80 2.26
CA ARG A 458 0.62 -27.32 2.88
C ARG A 458 -0.41 -27.67 1.80
N PHE A 459 -1.25 -28.66 2.08
CA PHE A 459 -2.35 -29.05 1.21
C PHE A 459 -3.46 -29.77 1.99
N THR A 460 -4.69 -29.72 1.49
CA THR A 460 -5.86 -30.33 2.13
C THR A 460 -6.51 -31.39 1.25
N LEU A 461 -7.15 -32.38 1.87
CA LEU A 461 -7.83 -33.49 1.20
C LEU A 461 -9.25 -33.69 1.78
N PRO A 462 -10.30 -33.77 0.94
CA PRO A 462 -11.67 -33.95 1.43
C PRO A 462 -12.03 -35.41 1.78
N GLU A 463 -11.32 -36.35 1.15
CA GLU A 463 -11.44 -37.79 1.34
C GLU A 463 -10.05 -38.45 1.20
N GLN A 464 -9.93 -39.75 1.48
CA GLN A 464 -8.68 -40.47 1.27
C GLN A 464 -8.37 -40.57 -0.24
N LYS A 465 -7.18 -40.09 -0.66
CA LYS A 465 -6.71 -40.13 -2.06
C LYS A 465 -5.27 -40.65 -2.12
N GLN A 466 -4.83 -41.12 -3.29
CA GLN A 466 -3.39 -41.18 -3.59
C GLN A 466 -2.93 -39.74 -3.87
N VAL A 467 -1.80 -39.36 -3.30
CA VAL A 467 -1.23 -38.01 -3.43
C VAL A 467 0.22 -38.13 -3.86
N THR A 468 0.58 -37.35 -4.88
CA THR A 468 1.96 -37.19 -5.33
C THR A 468 2.29 -35.70 -5.32
N LEU A 469 3.30 -35.28 -4.54
CA LEU A 469 3.76 -33.89 -4.42
C LEU A 469 5.22 -33.81 -4.89
N GLU A 470 5.46 -33.05 -5.95
CA GLU A 470 6.76 -32.98 -6.63
C GLU A 470 7.26 -31.54 -6.75
N VAL A 471 8.59 -31.37 -6.78
CA VAL A 471 9.29 -30.10 -7.00
C VAL A 471 10.04 -30.13 -8.34
N PHE A 472 10.02 -29.02 -9.06
CA PHE A 472 10.68 -28.80 -10.34
C PHE A 472 11.46 -27.49 -10.32
N ASP A 473 12.52 -27.37 -11.12
CA ASP A 473 13.11 -26.07 -11.45
C ASP A 473 12.33 -25.38 -12.58
N VAL A 474 12.65 -24.11 -12.84
CA VAL A 474 12.02 -23.27 -13.88
C VAL A 474 12.09 -23.85 -15.31
N THR A 475 12.94 -24.85 -15.57
CA THR A 475 12.99 -25.55 -16.88
C THR A 475 12.03 -26.74 -16.97
N GLY A 476 11.24 -27.00 -15.92
CA GLY A 476 10.36 -28.17 -15.80
C GLY A 476 11.10 -29.46 -15.46
N ARG A 477 12.39 -29.39 -15.10
CA ARG A 477 13.17 -30.55 -14.67
C ARG A 477 12.82 -30.89 -13.22
N HIS A 478 12.46 -32.14 -12.97
CA HIS A 478 12.20 -32.68 -11.63
C HIS A 478 13.43 -32.53 -10.71
N VAL A 479 13.16 -32.19 -9.45
CA VAL A 479 14.15 -31.93 -8.40
C VAL A 479 13.98 -32.93 -7.26
N GLU A 480 12.76 -33.08 -6.72
CA GLU A 480 12.46 -33.93 -5.56
C GLU A 480 10.97 -34.33 -5.55
N THR A 481 10.64 -35.46 -4.91
CA THR A 481 9.26 -35.87 -4.61
C THR A 481 9.08 -35.91 -3.10
N LEU A 482 8.18 -35.08 -2.58
CA LEU A 482 7.92 -34.86 -1.15
C LEU A 482 6.80 -35.75 -0.60
N VAL A 483 5.93 -36.25 -1.48
CA VAL A 483 4.84 -37.21 -1.19
C VAL A 483 4.69 -38.13 -2.39
N ASP A 484 4.54 -39.43 -2.17
CA ASP A 484 3.93 -40.38 -3.13
C ASP A 484 3.24 -41.52 -2.35
N GLU A 485 2.14 -41.20 -1.67
CA GLU A 485 1.46 -42.12 -0.76
C GLU A 485 -0.05 -41.85 -0.69
N SER A 486 -0.81 -42.79 -0.12
CA SER A 486 -2.24 -42.57 0.13
C SER A 486 -2.44 -41.88 1.47
N LEU A 487 -2.96 -40.66 1.40
CA LEU A 487 -3.21 -39.80 2.55
C LEU A 487 -4.71 -39.71 2.84
N SER A 488 -5.06 -39.66 4.13
CA SER A 488 -6.43 -39.52 4.61
C SER A 488 -6.99 -38.12 4.39
N ALA A 489 -8.32 -37.97 4.49
CA ALA A 489 -8.95 -36.65 4.62
C ALA A 489 -8.32 -35.82 5.75
N GLY A 490 -8.33 -34.49 5.59
CA GLY A 490 -7.73 -33.53 6.51
C GLY A 490 -6.59 -32.72 5.87
N GLU A 491 -5.88 -31.96 6.70
CA GLU A 491 -4.73 -31.15 6.29
C GLU A 491 -3.43 -31.95 6.35
N HIS A 492 -2.49 -31.59 5.47
CA HIS A 492 -1.16 -32.19 5.37
C HIS A 492 -0.12 -31.12 5.13
N SER A 493 1.05 -31.27 5.75
CA SER A 493 2.21 -30.41 5.52
C SER A 493 3.44 -31.24 5.19
N ARG A 494 4.34 -30.69 4.37
CA ARG A 494 5.67 -31.24 4.07
C ARG A 494 6.69 -30.11 3.97
N THR A 495 7.85 -30.31 4.56
CA THR A 495 8.97 -29.35 4.46
C THR A 495 9.82 -29.69 3.23
N PHE A 496 10.10 -28.69 2.40
CA PHE A 496 11.12 -28.74 1.35
C PHE A 496 12.38 -28.03 1.84
N ASN A 497 13.58 -28.57 1.53
CA ASN A 497 14.86 -27.95 1.89
C ASN A 497 15.77 -27.83 0.65
N ALA A 498 16.00 -26.59 0.22
CA ALA A 498 16.78 -26.23 -0.96
C ALA A 498 18.27 -25.97 -0.67
N GLU A 499 18.80 -26.31 0.52
CA GLU A 499 20.19 -26.07 0.93
C GLU A 499 21.24 -26.49 -0.12
N ASN A 500 20.99 -27.58 -0.85
CA ASN A 500 21.90 -28.13 -1.88
C ASN A 500 21.64 -27.60 -3.31
N LEU A 501 20.71 -26.65 -3.46
CA LEU A 501 20.30 -26.07 -4.73
C LEU A 501 20.91 -24.66 -4.96
N SER A 502 20.56 -24.06 -6.09
CA SER A 502 20.87 -22.68 -6.46
C SER A 502 19.68 -21.77 -6.18
N SER A 503 19.91 -20.53 -5.73
CA SER A 503 18.87 -19.51 -5.61
C SER A 503 18.11 -19.33 -6.93
N GLY A 504 16.80 -19.12 -6.88
CA GLY A 504 15.94 -18.97 -8.06
C GLY A 504 14.51 -19.43 -7.85
N ILE A 505 13.76 -19.49 -8.95
CA ILE A 505 12.36 -19.91 -8.97
C ILE A 505 12.27 -21.43 -9.14
N TYR A 506 11.47 -22.05 -8.28
CA TYR A 506 11.06 -23.44 -8.33
C TYR A 506 9.54 -23.53 -8.43
N LEU A 507 9.05 -24.61 -9.02
CA LEU A 507 7.63 -24.94 -9.08
C LEU A 507 7.38 -26.17 -8.19
N TYR A 508 6.22 -26.27 -7.57
CA TYR A 508 5.79 -27.50 -6.91
C TYR A 508 4.36 -27.85 -7.33
N ARG A 509 4.11 -29.16 -7.51
CA ARG A 509 2.88 -29.70 -8.08
C ARG A 509 2.30 -30.79 -7.19
N LEU A 510 1.05 -30.64 -6.80
CA LEU A 510 0.24 -31.62 -6.10
C LEU A 510 -0.68 -32.33 -7.10
N GLN A 511 -0.58 -33.65 -7.20
CA GLN A 511 -1.52 -34.49 -7.92
C GLN A 511 -2.33 -35.32 -6.92
N ALA A 512 -3.65 -35.24 -6.98
CA ALA A 512 -4.54 -35.97 -6.09
C ALA A 512 -5.91 -36.19 -6.75
N GLY A 513 -6.45 -37.41 -6.67
CA GLY A 513 -7.79 -37.73 -7.20
C GLY A 513 -7.97 -37.70 -8.73
N GLY A 514 -6.93 -37.31 -9.49
CA GLY A 514 -7.00 -37.02 -10.92
C GLY A 514 -6.86 -35.51 -11.24
N GLU A 515 -6.92 -34.66 -10.23
CA GLU A 515 -6.67 -33.22 -10.29
C GLU A 515 -5.17 -32.93 -10.09
N SER A 516 -4.70 -31.77 -10.57
CA SER A 516 -3.29 -31.39 -10.56
C SER A 516 -3.12 -29.88 -10.35
N PHE A 517 -2.69 -29.49 -9.16
CA PHE A 517 -2.46 -28.10 -8.74
C PHE A 517 -0.97 -27.78 -8.79
N THR A 518 -0.58 -26.58 -9.24
CA THR A 518 0.83 -26.15 -9.31
C THR A 518 0.98 -24.74 -8.73
N ARG A 519 2.04 -24.49 -7.96
CA ARG A 519 2.38 -23.14 -7.44
C ARG A 519 3.89 -22.88 -7.57
N ARG A 520 4.29 -21.61 -7.37
CA ARG A 520 5.66 -21.09 -7.56
C ARG A 520 6.28 -20.62 -6.24
N MET A 521 7.53 -21.01 -6.01
CA MET A 521 8.32 -20.66 -4.81
C MET A 521 9.70 -20.09 -5.18
N MET A 522 10.21 -19.16 -4.38
CA MET A 522 11.50 -18.51 -4.58
C MET A 522 12.49 -18.90 -3.47
N PHE A 523 13.57 -19.57 -3.85
CA PHE A 523 14.68 -19.87 -2.95
C PHE A 523 15.75 -18.77 -3.04
N VAL A 524 16.16 -18.23 -1.90
CA VAL A 524 17.28 -17.28 -1.75
C VAL A 524 18.32 -17.95 -0.82
N LYS A 525 19.61 -17.72 -1.06
CA LYS A 525 20.71 -18.42 -0.38
C LYS A 525 21.71 -17.45 0.23
#